data_AF-X6MER4-F1
#
_entry.id   AF-X6MER4-F1
#
_cell.length_a   1.000
_cell.length_b   1.000
_cell.length_c   1.000
_cell.angle_alpha   90.00
_cell.angle_beta   90.00
_cell.angle_gamma   90.00
#
_symmetry.space_group_name_H-M   'P 1'
#
loop_
_entity.id
_entity.type
_entity.pdbx_description
1 polymer ?
#
loop_
_entity_poly.entity_id
_entity_poly.type
_entity_poly.pdbx_seq_one_letter_code
_entity_poly.pdbx_strand_id
1 'polypeptide(L)'
;MFDTFRLSSKLINTFTGHTSVVYNIDYSTFGDCQFICSGSADKTVCIWNIDNNKQVQSFNGHSNSVHCVKFSSYHYHNNPQNVICSSSSDKTIRFWDFKHNQQLQIFNGHTDG
;
A
#
# COMPACT_ATOMS: atom_id res chain seq x y z
N MET A 1 -34.85 -18.32 -17.44
CA MET A 1 -34.21 -19.06 -16.33
C MET A 1 -33.00 -18.24 -15.91
N PHE A 2 -33.20 -17.25 -15.04
CA PHE A 2 -32.16 -16.34 -14.56
C PHE A 2 -31.74 -16.78 -13.16
N ASP A 3 -30.93 -17.82 -13.07
CA ASP A 3 -30.23 -18.19 -11.83
C ASP A 3 -28.80 -17.67 -11.89
N THR A 4 -28.65 -16.35 -11.97
CA THR A 4 -27.34 -15.72 -11.89
C THR A 4 -27.29 -14.84 -10.65
N PHE A 5 -26.28 -15.10 -9.82
CA PHE A 5 -25.90 -14.39 -8.60
C PHE A 5 -26.54 -14.84 -7.29
N ARG A 6 -26.34 -16.12 -6.97
CA ARG A 6 -25.94 -16.47 -5.60
C ARG A 6 -24.43 -16.72 -5.59
N LEU A 7 -23.64 -15.65 -5.69
CA LEU A 7 -22.21 -15.73 -5.38
C LEU A 7 -22.12 -16.04 -3.88
N SER A 8 -21.81 -17.28 -3.53
CA SER A 8 -21.31 -17.57 -2.19
C SER A 8 -20.04 -16.72 -2.01
N SER A 9 -20.03 -15.85 -1.01
CA SER A 9 -18.84 -15.11 -0.59
C SER A 9 -17.82 -16.10 -0.03
N LYS A 10 -17.06 -16.74 -0.93
CA LYS A 10 -15.94 -17.60 -0.57
C LYS A 10 -14.71 -16.73 -0.42
N LEU A 11 -14.14 -16.71 0.78
CA LEU A 11 -12.82 -16.13 1.02
C LEU A 11 -11.79 -16.82 0.12
N ILE A 12 -11.11 -16.05 -0.73
CA ILE A 12 -10.17 -16.58 -1.72
C ILE A 12 -8.75 -16.60 -1.15
N ASN A 13 -8.32 -15.48 -0.58
CA ASN A 13 -6.96 -15.29 -0.05
C ASN A 13 -7.01 -14.53 1.28
N THR A 14 -6.01 -14.75 2.12
CA THR A 14 -5.81 -14.00 3.36
C THR A 14 -4.33 -13.63 3.46
N PHE A 15 -4.07 -12.33 3.55
CA PHE A 15 -2.74 -11.78 3.76
C PHE A 15 -2.57 -11.48 5.24
N THR A 16 -1.56 -12.09 5.87
CA THR A 16 -1.24 -11.87 7.28
C THR A 16 0.19 -11.33 7.37
N GLY A 17 0.40 -10.34 8.23
CA GLY A 17 1.73 -9.74 8.44
C GLY A 17 1.67 -8.41 9.17
N HIS A 18 0.61 -7.62 8.98
CA HIS A 18 0.35 -6.48 9.86
C HIS A 18 0.11 -6.95 11.30
N THR A 19 0.67 -6.22 12.27
CA THR A 19 0.58 -6.54 13.71
C THR A 19 -0.52 -5.74 14.42
N SER A 20 -1.21 -4.87 13.67
CA SER A 20 -2.30 -4.05 14.17
C SER A 20 -3.32 -3.79 13.04
N VAL A 21 -4.30 -2.93 13.32
CA VAL A 21 -5.42 -2.63 12.43
C VAL A 21 -4.93 -2.09 11.09
N VAL A 22 -5.43 -2.69 10.00
CA VAL A 22 -5.23 -2.18 8.64
C VAL A 22 -6.29 -1.11 8.37
N TYR A 23 -5.85 0.11 8.07
CA TYR A 23 -6.76 1.25 7.84
C TYR A 23 -7.14 1.44 6.39
N ASN A 24 -6.21 1.17 5.47
CA ASN A 24 -6.45 1.38 4.06
C ASN A 24 -5.69 0.37 3.20
N ILE A 25 -6.23 0.10 2.02
CA ILE A 25 -5.61 -0.69 0.97
C ILE A 25 -5.74 0.00 -0.39
N ASP A 26 -4.86 -0.37 -1.31
CA ASP A 26 -5.00 -0.02 -2.72
C ASP A 26 -4.53 -1.19 -3.60
N TYR A 27 -5.04 -1.24 -4.83
CA TYR A 27 -4.76 -2.31 -5.77
C TYR A 27 -4.15 -1.73 -7.05
N SER A 28 -3.12 -2.40 -7.58
CA SER A 28 -2.57 -2.05 -8.88
C SER A 28 -1.96 -3.26 -9.58
N THR A 29 -1.89 -3.18 -10.90
CA THR A 29 -1.26 -4.18 -11.76
C THR A 29 0.01 -3.62 -12.35
N PHE A 30 1.14 -4.31 -12.14
CA PHE A 30 2.43 -3.93 -12.69
C PHE A 30 2.95 -5.05 -13.58
N GLY A 31 2.91 -4.84 -14.90
CA GLY A 31 3.10 -5.92 -15.86
C GLY A 31 1.99 -6.96 -15.71
N ASP A 32 2.37 -8.23 -15.64
CA ASP A 32 1.43 -9.36 -15.49
C ASP A 32 1.12 -9.70 -14.03
N CYS A 33 1.71 -8.98 -13.07
CA CYS A 33 1.55 -9.26 -11.64
C CYS A 33 0.56 -8.29 -10.99
N GLN A 34 -0.27 -8.83 -10.10
CA GLN A 34 -1.23 -8.05 -9.32
C GLN A 34 -0.70 -7.80 -7.91
N PHE A 35 -0.80 -6.55 -7.46
CA PHE A 35 -0.31 -6.13 -6.16
C PHE A 35 -1.35 -5.38 -5.36
N ILE A 36 -1.30 -5.58 -4.04
CA ILE A 36 -2.01 -4.76 -3.06
C ILE A 36 -0.96 -4.03 -2.23
N CYS A 37 -1.20 -2.76 -1.92
CA CYS A 37 -0.52 -2.10 -0.81
C CYS A 37 -1.50 -1.85 0.34
N SER A 38 -1.00 -1.83 1.56
CA SER A 38 -1.80 -1.62 2.77
C SER A 38 -1.07 -0.73 3.79
N GLY A 39 -1.83 0.13 4.47
CA GLY A 39 -1.36 0.98 5.57
C GLY A 39 -2.02 0.60 6.88
N SER A 40 -1.26 0.62 7.98
CA SER A 40 -1.69 0.06 9.27
C SER A 40 -1.32 0.93 10.47
N ALA A 41 -2.05 0.70 11.57
CA ALA A 41 -1.73 1.19 12.91
C ALA A 41 -0.37 0.73 13.43
N ASP A 42 0.21 -0.33 12.86
CA ASP A 42 1.57 -0.77 13.16
C ASP A 42 2.66 0.11 12.54
N LYS A 43 2.26 1.23 11.91
CA LYS A 43 3.12 2.27 11.33
C LYS A 43 3.84 1.84 10.04
N THR A 44 3.43 0.71 9.47
CA THR A 44 4.05 0.17 8.26
C THR A 44 3.15 0.32 7.04
N VAL A 45 3.80 0.33 5.88
CA VAL A 45 3.16 0.13 4.57
C VAL A 45 3.63 -1.21 4.03
N CYS A 46 2.72 -2.14 3.78
CA CYS A 46 3.06 -3.47 3.26
C CYS A 46 2.63 -3.60 1.80
N ILE A 47 3.37 -4.43 1.05
CA ILE A 47 3.04 -4.80 -0.33
C ILE A 47 2.86 -6.30 -0.41
N TRP A 48 1.82 -6.72 -1.10
CA TRP A 48 1.43 -8.11 -1.26
C TRP A 48 1.35 -8.43 -2.74
N ASN A 49 1.93 -9.55 -3.15
CA ASN A 49 1.72 -10.12 -4.47
C ASN A 49 0.54 -11.10 -4.38
N ILE A 50 -0.47 -10.88 -5.22
CA ILE A 50 -1.70 -11.66 -5.19
C ILE A 50 -1.48 -13.04 -5.80
N ASP A 51 -0.68 -13.13 -6.86
CA ASP A 51 -0.46 -14.35 -7.63
C ASP A 51 0.18 -15.47 -6.79
N ASN A 52 1.03 -15.10 -5.84
CA ASN A 52 1.69 -16.05 -4.94
C ASN A 52 1.24 -15.95 -3.47
N ASN A 53 0.26 -15.10 -3.18
CA ASN A 53 -0.28 -14.85 -1.84
C ASN A 53 0.79 -14.55 -0.76
N LYS A 54 1.85 -13.79 -1.11
CA LYS A 54 2.94 -13.44 -0.18
C LYS A 54 3.11 -11.94 -0.01
N GLN A 55 3.58 -11.57 1.19
CA GLN A 55 4.16 -10.26 1.41
C GLN A 55 5.48 -10.15 0.65
N VAL A 56 5.58 -9.14 -0.22
CA VAL A 56 6.80 -8.85 -0.99
C VAL A 56 7.68 -7.90 -0.20
N GLN A 57 7.06 -6.95 0.52
CA GLN A 57 7.79 -5.84 1.11
C GLN A 57 7.05 -5.22 2.29
N SER A 58 7.80 -4.57 3.17
CA SER A 58 7.31 -3.71 4.23
C SER A 58 8.18 -2.47 4.34
N PHE A 59 7.56 -1.30 4.32
CA PHE A 59 8.21 -0.03 4.59
C PHE A 59 7.98 0.39 6.02
N ASN A 60 9.10 0.56 6.71
CA ASN A 60 9.17 1.10 8.05
C ASN A 60 9.75 2.51 7.95
N GLY A 61 9.03 3.50 8.45
CA GLY A 61 9.55 4.87 8.47
C GLY A 61 8.57 5.87 9.06
N HIS A 62 7.26 5.65 8.91
CA HIS A 62 6.28 6.42 9.65
C HIS A 62 6.45 6.20 11.16
N SER A 63 6.33 7.27 11.96
CA SER A 63 6.46 7.17 13.43
C SER A 63 5.12 6.92 14.12
N ASN A 64 4.02 6.96 13.36
CA ASN A 64 2.65 6.75 13.84
C ASN A 64 1.78 6.08 12.76
N SER A 65 0.52 5.74 13.10
CA SER A 65 -0.43 5.01 12.26
C SER A 65 -0.51 5.54 10.83
N VAL A 66 -0.44 4.64 9.86
CA VAL A 66 -0.61 4.95 8.43
C VAL A 66 -2.09 4.85 8.09
N HIS A 67 -2.70 5.97 7.75
CA HIS A 67 -4.14 6.07 7.49
C HIS A 67 -4.50 5.89 6.02
N CYS A 68 -3.59 6.27 5.11
CA CYS A 68 -3.84 6.14 3.68
C CYS A 68 -2.61 5.61 2.96
N VAL A 69 -2.84 4.75 1.97
CA VAL A 69 -1.85 4.28 1.00
C VAL A 69 -2.47 4.32 -0.38
N LYS A 70 -1.69 4.68 -1.39
CA LYS A 70 -2.09 4.69 -2.81
C LYS A 70 -0.94 4.35 -3.73
N PHE A 71 -1.21 3.53 -4.75
CA PHE A 71 -0.31 3.42 -5.89
C PHE A 71 -0.43 4.68 -6.75
N SER A 72 0.70 5.16 -7.26
CA SER A 72 0.75 6.35 -8.11
C SER A 72 1.89 6.25 -9.11
N SER A 73 1.74 6.94 -10.24
CA SER A 73 2.85 7.25 -11.13
C SER A 73 3.41 8.61 -10.72
N TYR A 74 4.67 8.63 -10.30
CA TYR A 74 5.38 9.82 -9.85
C TYR A 74 6.56 10.09 -10.76
N HIS A 75 6.68 11.33 -11.24
CA HIS A 75 7.80 11.75 -12.07
C HIS A 75 8.95 12.21 -11.17
N TYR A 76 9.88 11.31 -10.86
CA TYR A 76 11.12 11.65 -10.17
C TYR A 76 12.23 11.86 -11.20
N HIS A 77 12.91 13.02 -11.17
CA HIS A 77 13.94 13.39 -12.15
C HIS A 77 13.50 13.19 -13.62
N ASN A 78 12.26 13.59 -13.95
CA ASN A 78 11.64 13.43 -15.27
C ASN A 78 11.44 11.99 -15.77
N ASN A 79 11.70 10.97 -14.93
CA ASN A 79 11.39 9.58 -15.24
C ASN A 79 10.10 9.15 -14.54
N PRO A 80 9.11 8.62 -15.26
CA PRO A 80 7.91 8.07 -14.64
C PRO A 80 8.27 6.84 -13.82
N GLN A 81 7.97 6.87 -12.54
CA GLN A 81 8.21 5.79 -11.61
C GLN A 81 6.92 5.43 -10.87
N ASN A 82 6.62 4.13 -10.81
CA ASN A 82 5.53 3.65 -9.98
C ASN A 82 5.98 3.69 -8.52
N VAL A 83 5.22 4.40 -7.71
CA VAL A 83 5.50 4.61 -6.29
C VAL A 83 4.26 4.29 -5.48
N ILE A 84 4.46 4.10 -4.18
CA ILE A 84 3.39 4.12 -3.20
C ILE A 84 3.47 5.44 -2.44
N CYS A 85 2.37 6.17 -2.37
CA CYS A 85 2.21 7.33 -1.51
C CYS A 85 1.48 6.89 -0.24
N SER A 86 1.96 7.32 0.92
CA SER A 86 1.30 7.05 2.21
C SER A 86 1.19 8.30 3.06
N SER A 87 0.11 8.40 3.83
CA SER A 87 -0.09 9.45 4.85
C SER A 87 -0.30 8.86 6.23
N SER A 88 0.16 9.56 7.26
CA SER A 88 0.18 9.06 8.63
C SER A 88 -0.17 10.14 9.66
N SER A 89 -0.57 9.69 10.85
CA SER A 89 -0.70 10.54 12.05
C SER A 89 0.62 11.18 12.48
N ASP A 90 1.75 10.81 11.89
CA ASP A 90 3.03 11.50 12.09
C ASP A 90 3.15 12.82 11.32
N LYS A 91 2.06 13.27 10.69
CA LYS A 91 1.96 14.50 9.90
C LYS A 91 2.84 14.50 8.64
N THR A 92 3.28 13.33 8.19
CA THR A 92 4.05 13.18 6.95
C THR A 92 3.28 12.47 5.86
N ILE A 93 3.57 12.87 4.63
CA ILE A 93 3.28 12.10 3.42
C ILE A 93 4.60 11.56 2.90
N ARG A 94 4.66 10.27 2.59
CA ARG A 94 5.89 9.60 2.14
C ARG A 94 5.68 8.91 0.81
N PHE A 95 6.72 8.94 -0.01
CA PHE A 95 6.78 8.28 -1.30
C PHE A 95 7.77 7.12 -1.24
N TRP A 96 7.31 5.94 -1.61
CA TRP A 96 8.07 4.70 -1.57
C TRP A 96 8.28 4.16 -2.97
N ASP A 97 9.53 3.93 -3.33
CA ASP A 97 9.91 3.14 -4.48
C ASP A 97 9.96 1.67 -4.08
N PHE A 98 8.94 0.92 -4.51
CA PHE A 98 8.88 -0.50 -4.22
C PHE A 98 9.75 -1.35 -5.14
N LYS A 99 10.20 -0.83 -6.29
CA LYS A 99 11.12 -1.58 -7.15
C LYS A 99 12.52 -1.64 -6.54
N HIS A 100 12.97 -0.53 -5.96
CA HIS A 100 14.32 -0.41 -5.39
C HIS A 100 14.35 -0.46 -3.85
N ASN A 101 13.20 -0.60 -3.20
CA ASN A 101 13.06 -0.60 -1.75
C ASN A 101 13.66 0.65 -1.07
N GLN A 102 13.25 1.81 -1.58
CA GLN A 102 13.75 3.11 -1.11
C GLN A 102 12.61 4.07 -0.81
N GLN A 103 12.82 4.94 0.18
CA GLN A 103 11.97 6.10 0.36
C GLN A 103 12.49 7.24 -0.51
N LEU A 104 11.66 7.76 -1.41
CA LEU A 104 12.05 8.79 -2.38
C LEU A 104 11.90 10.20 -1.82
N GLN A 105 10.80 10.46 -1.11
CA GLN A 105 10.46 11.81 -0.66
C GLN A 105 9.60 11.78 0.60
N ILE A 106 9.74 12.83 1.40
CA ILE A 106 8.88 13.12 2.55
C ILE A 106 8.33 14.53 2.39
N PHE A 107 7.03 14.70 2.56
CA PHE A 107 6.40 15.98 2.79
C PHE A 107 5.96 16.08 4.25
N ASN A 108 6.39 17.14 4.92
CA ASN A 108 6.19 17.40 6.35
C ASN A 108 5.55 18.78 6.59
N GLY A 109 4.75 19.25 5.64
CA GLY A 109 4.08 20.55 5.72
C GLY A 109 2.88 20.58 6.67
N HIS A 110 2.36 19.43 7.11
CA HIS A 110 1.28 19.37 8.08
C HIS A 110 1.85 19.63 9.49
N THR A 111 1.44 20.73 10.10
CA THR A 111 1.92 21.15 11.44
C THR A 111 0.92 20.84 12.54
N ASP A 112 -0.34 20.58 12.21
CA ASP A 112 -1.42 20.28 13.15
C ASP A 112 -2.32 19.14 12.65
N GLY A 113 -3.12 18.56 13.55
CA GLY A 113 -3.97 17.38 13.31
C GLY A 113 -5.45 17.64 13.57
#